data_AF-W4L2J2-F1
#
_entry.id   AF-W4L2J2-F1
#
_cell.length_a   1.000
_cell.length_b   1.000
_cell.length_c   1.000
_cell.angle_alpha   90.00
_cell.angle_beta   90.00
_cell.angle_gamma   90.00
#
_symmetry.space_group_name_H-M   'P 1'
#
loop_
_entity.id
_entity.type
_entity.pdbx_description
1 polymer ?
#
loop_
_entity_poly.entity_id
_entity_poly.type
_entity_poly.pdbx_seq_one_letter_code
_entity_poly.pdbx_strand_id
1 'polypeptide(L)'
;MDDGTDPVRDLMPDDSRIRYLYQEHRLTVGAKRNLACREARGEFIAHWDDDDWMAAWRLRYQVTELLQTQASLCGLSRLLFDQPETNQAWEYVYPAGQKPWVAGGTLCYTKAWWQEHPFPDLNVGEDNHFIWSLPADQIIALQDNTFYVALIHPGNTSPKRTQSRRWHAYSPARLHSLMGKDTSSSTSDLQGAAGSQAPASAADGFPLVSCIMATYNHAHFLPQAIQYFLRQDYPNKELIIVDDGPSPDLVDIPQDKRIRHVKLDVWTPLGRKLNLGIEASRGQIIQKLDDDDYYHPHFLTTTITALTGWDPQPGVGT
;
A
#
# COMPACT_ATOMS: atom_id res chain seq x y z
N MET A 1 -2.44 16.17 15.19
CA MET A 1 -3.18 16.83 16.30
C MET A 1 -2.21 16.86 17.46
N ASP A 2 -1.90 18.03 17.95
CA ASP A 2 -0.85 18.23 18.95
C ASP A 2 -1.44 18.93 20.18
N ASP A 3 -1.14 18.39 21.35
CA ASP A 3 -1.45 18.94 22.67
C ASP A 3 -0.22 18.85 23.61
N GLY A 4 0.95 18.73 23.00
CA GLY A 4 2.25 18.66 23.65
C GLY A 4 2.70 20.02 24.19
N THR A 5 3.67 19.96 25.11
CA THR A 5 4.32 21.15 25.65
C THR A 5 5.38 21.72 24.72
N ASP A 6 5.78 20.95 23.70
CA ASP A 6 6.73 21.33 22.65
C ASP A 6 6.04 21.18 21.28
N PRO A 7 5.39 22.23 20.76
CA PRO A 7 4.58 22.14 19.56
C PRO A 7 5.43 21.90 18.31
N VAL A 8 5.13 20.85 17.54
CA VAL A 8 5.94 20.45 16.36
C VAL A 8 5.59 21.21 15.07
N ARG A 9 5.06 22.43 15.17
CA ARG A 9 4.60 23.22 14.01
C ARG A 9 5.72 23.48 13.00
N ASP A 10 6.92 23.70 13.50
CA ASP A 10 8.15 23.95 12.73
C ASP A 10 8.61 22.73 11.92
N LEU A 11 8.19 21.52 12.30
CA LEU A 11 8.48 20.28 11.56
C LEU A 11 7.49 20.03 10.42
N MET A 12 6.41 20.80 10.31
CA MET A 12 5.36 20.54 9.33
C MET A 12 5.78 21.01 7.94
N PRO A 13 5.70 20.16 6.90
CA PRO A 13 6.02 20.56 5.54
C PRO A 13 4.99 21.54 4.99
N ASP A 14 5.39 22.35 4.02
CA ASP A 14 4.49 23.23 3.26
C ASP A 14 3.69 22.42 2.22
N ASP A 15 2.77 21.60 2.70
CA ASP A 15 1.85 20.80 1.88
C ASP A 15 0.41 21.07 2.29
N SER A 16 -0.39 21.59 1.35
CA SER A 16 -1.80 21.93 1.56
C SER A 16 -2.69 20.75 2.02
N ARG A 17 -2.23 19.50 1.84
CA ARG A 17 -2.92 18.29 2.27
C ARG A 17 -2.67 17.99 3.75
N ILE A 18 -1.62 18.55 4.34
CA ILE A 18 -1.24 18.36 5.74
C ILE A 18 -1.78 19.54 6.55
N ARG A 19 -2.46 19.22 7.65
CA ARG A 19 -3.07 20.22 8.54
C ARG A 19 -2.62 19.99 9.97
N TYR A 20 -1.92 20.96 10.51
CA TYR A 20 -1.49 20.97 11.90
C TYR A 20 -2.51 21.70 12.77
N LEU A 21 -3.01 20.98 13.77
CA LEU A 21 -3.99 21.45 14.75
C LEU A 21 -3.36 21.34 16.13
N TYR A 22 -3.31 22.46 16.85
CA TYR A 22 -2.72 22.55 18.18
C TYR A 22 -3.81 22.86 19.22
N GLN A 23 -3.66 22.30 20.42
CA GLN A 23 -4.51 22.56 21.58
C GLN A 23 -3.63 22.95 22.77
N GLU A 24 -3.99 24.06 23.43
CA GLU A 24 -3.25 24.58 24.60
C GLU A 24 -3.36 23.68 25.83
N HIS A 25 -4.40 22.84 25.89
CA HIS A 25 -4.66 21.94 27.01
C HIS A 25 -4.59 20.50 26.55
N ARG A 26 -4.04 19.63 27.41
CA ARG A 26 -4.02 18.19 27.15
C ARG A 26 -5.44 17.67 27.04
N LEU A 27 -5.67 16.92 25.97
CA LEU A 27 -6.92 16.23 25.69
C LEU A 27 -6.71 14.73 25.88
N THR A 28 -7.79 14.00 26.15
CA THR A 28 -7.70 12.54 26.06
C THR A 28 -7.45 12.10 24.62
N VAL A 29 -6.97 10.86 24.44
CA VAL A 29 -6.83 10.26 23.10
C VAL A 29 -8.15 10.30 22.33
N GLY A 30 -9.27 9.94 22.97
CA GLY A 30 -10.60 9.99 22.35
C GLY A 30 -11.02 11.41 21.94
N ALA A 31 -10.80 12.41 22.79
CA ALA A 31 -11.08 13.81 22.47
C ALA A 31 -10.23 14.33 21.29
N LYS A 32 -8.94 13.96 21.24
CA LYS A 32 -8.06 14.29 20.11
C LYS A 32 -8.54 13.67 18.80
N ARG A 33 -8.90 12.39 18.82
CA ARG A 33 -9.45 11.70 17.64
C ARG A 33 -10.74 12.35 17.16
N ASN A 34 -11.67 12.67 18.07
CA ASN A 34 -12.90 13.37 17.74
C ASN A 34 -12.65 14.75 17.11
N LEU A 35 -11.69 15.52 17.63
CA LEU A 35 -11.35 16.81 17.05
C LEU A 35 -10.71 16.65 15.66
N ALA A 36 -9.81 15.68 15.49
CA ALA A 36 -9.23 15.36 14.18
C ALA A 36 -10.30 14.93 13.16
N CYS A 37 -11.27 14.11 13.57
CA CYS A 37 -12.37 13.66 12.71
C CYS A 37 -13.32 14.80 12.31
N ARG A 38 -13.61 15.73 13.23
CA ARG A 38 -14.38 16.96 12.91
C ARG A 38 -13.71 17.74 11.79
N GLU A 39 -12.40 17.93 11.91
CA GLU A 39 -11.60 18.71 10.97
C GLU A 39 -11.32 17.97 9.65
N ALA A 40 -11.31 16.63 9.65
CA ALA A 40 -11.06 15.84 8.45
C ALA A 40 -12.03 16.18 7.32
N ARG A 41 -11.52 16.25 6.08
CA ARG A 41 -12.34 16.56 4.89
C ARG A 41 -12.71 15.33 4.06
N GLY A 42 -12.05 14.19 4.31
CA GLY A 42 -12.30 12.94 3.60
C GLY A 42 -13.55 12.22 4.09
N GLU A 43 -14.09 11.37 3.23
CA GLU A 43 -15.21 10.46 3.54
C GLU A 43 -14.76 9.26 4.37
N PHE A 44 -13.48 8.91 4.29
CA PHE A 44 -12.84 7.88 5.09
C PHE A 44 -11.83 8.53 6.04
N ILE A 45 -11.76 7.98 7.25
CA ILE A 45 -10.80 8.35 8.28
C ILE A 45 -9.87 7.17 8.50
N ALA A 46 -8.56 7.43 8.55
CA ALA A 46 -7.56 6.43 8.90
C ALA A 46 -6.73 6.95 10.09
N HIS A 47 -6.43 6.08 11.03
CA HIS A 47 -5.53 6.40 12.15
C HIS A 47 -4.07 6.31 11.71
N TRP A 48 -3.24 7.24 12.19
CA TRP A 48 -1.85 7.36 11.80
C TRP A 48 -1.04 7.74 13.04
N ASP A 49 -0.70 6.72 13.83
CA ASP A 49 0.15 6.90 15.00
C ASP A 49 1.56 7.30 14.53
N ASP A 50 2.18 8.27 15.20
CA ASP A 50 3.42 8.93 14.74
C ASP A 50 4.69 8.12 15.05
N ASP A 51 4.55 7.05 15.83
CA ASP A 51 5.58 6.11 16.24
C ASP A 51 5.53 4.78 15.46
N ASP A 52 4.56 4.58 14.56
CA ASP A 52 4.36 3.31 13.86
C ASP A 52 4.71 3.42 12.36
N TRP A 53 5.20 2.33 11.75
CA TRP A 53 5.46 2.28 10.32
C TRP A 53 4.24 1.77 9.56
N MET A 54 3.94 2.41 8.42
CA MET A 54 2.86 2.01 7.53
C MET A 54 3.31 1.99 6.07
N ALA A 55 2.97 0.91 5.36
CA ALA A 55 3.32 0.78 3.94
C ALA A 55 2.54 1.78 3.07
N ALA A 56 3.17 2.21 1.97
CA ALA A 56 2.61 3.17 1.02
C ALA A 56 1.26 2.72 0.41
N TRP A 57 0.96 1.42 0.40
CA TRP A 57 -0.27 0.86 -0.14
C TRP A 57 -1.40 0.69 0.88
N ARG A 58 -1.17 0.99 2.17
CA ARG A 58 -2.15 0.85 3.27
C ARG A 58 -3.52 1.44 2.91
N LEU A 59 -3.57 2.73 2.61
CA LEU A 59 -4.84 3.44 2.40
C LEU A 59 -5.63 2.84 1.24
N ARG A 60 -4.95 2.41 0.17
CA ARG A 60 -5.58 1.77 -0.97
C ARG A 60 -6.27 0.47 -0.57
N TYR A 61 -5.56 -0.39 0.16
CA TYR A 61 -6.12 -1.68 0.61
C TYR A 61 -7.34 -1.45 1.49
N GLN A 62 -7.19 -0.63 2.52
CA GLN A 62 -8.27 -0.36 3.48
C GLN A 62 -9.50 0.26 2.83
N VAL A 63 -9.33 1.29 2.00
CA VAL A 63 -10.47 1.95 1.33
C VAL A 63 -11.13 1.04 0.28
N THR A 64 -10.35 0.25 -0.45
CA THR A 64 -10.90 -0.70 -1.43
C THR A 64 -11.81 -1.72 -0.74
N GLU A 65 -11.37 -2.27 0.38
CA GLU A 65 -12.14 -3.25 1.16
C GLU A 65 -13.44 -2.65 1.71
N LEU A 66 -13.40 -1.42 2.26
CA LEU A 66 -14.62 -0.74 2.73
C LEU A 66 -15.61 -0.49 1.59
N LEU A 67 -15.13 -0.08 0.41
CA LEU A 67 -15.99 0.15 -0.76
C LEU A 67 -16.59 -1.14 -1.31
N GLN A 68 -15.82 -2.24 -1.35
CA GLN A 68 -16.30 -3.51 -1.89
C GLN A 68 -17.30 -4.20 -0.95
N THR A 69 -17.02 -4.18 0.35
CA THR A 69 -17.85 -4.85 1.35
C THR A 69 -19.01 -4.00 1.84
N GLN A 70 -18.97 -2.68 1.61
CA GLN A 70 -19.90 -1.70 2.20
C GLN A 70 -19.88 -1.73 3.74
N ALA A 71 -18.77 -2.19 4.33
CA ALA A 71 -18.57 -2.15 5.78
C ALA A 71 -18.23 -0.73 6.25
N SER A 72 -18.51 -0.46 7.52
CA SER A 72 -18.25 0.85 8.13
C SER A 72 -16.80 1.00 8.60
N LEU A 73 -16.12 -0.10 8.92
CA LEU A 73 -14.81 -0.10 9.57
C LEU A 73 -13.97 -1.32 9.18
N CYS A 74 -12.66 -1.10 9.02
CA CYS A 74 -11.67 -2.16 8.83
C CYS A 74 -10.39 -1.89 9.63
N GLY A 75 -9.59 -2.93 9.83
CA GLY A 75 -8.27 -2.84 10.47
C GLY A 75 -7.64 -4.22 10.63
N LEU A 76 -6.62 -4.32 11.49
CA LEU A 76 -5.89 -5.57 11.71
C LEU A 76 -6.26 -6.23 13.03
N SER A 77 -6.58 -7.53 12.97
CA SER A 77 -6.67 -8.41 14.13
C SER A 77 -5.36 -9.17 14.39
N ARG A 78 -4.44 -9.17 13.40
CA ARG A 78 -3.06 -9.65 13.54
C ARG A 78 -2.08 -8.51 13.27
N LEU A 79 -1.15 -8.24 14.18
CA LEU A 79 -0.25 -7.10 14.08
C LEU A 79 1.20 -7.53 14.17
N LEU A 80 2.05 -6.91 13.36
CA LEU A 80 3.50 -7.03 13.49
C LEU A 80 4.00 -5.95 14.47
N PHE A 81 4.91 -6.35 15.34
CA PHE A 81 5.57 -5.49 16.30
C PHE A 81 7.08 -5.60 16.16
N ASP A 82 7.78 -4.46 16.19
CA ASP A 82 9.23 -4.37 16.23
C ASP A 82 9.69 -3.73 17.54
N GLN A 83 10.75 -4.28 18.13
CA GLN A 83 11.47 -3.70 19.26
C GLN A 83 12.93 -3.49 18.85
N PRO A 84 13.26 -2.32 18.28
CA PRO A 84 14.57 -2.06 17.71
C PRO A 84 15.71 -2.21 18.72
N GLU A 85 15.50 -1.81 19.99
CA GLU A 85 16.56 -1.80 21.01
C GLU A 85 17.09 -3.20 21.33
N THR A 86 16.23 -4.21 21.24
CA THR A 86 16.59 -5.62 21.49
C THR A 86 16.67 -6.44 20.21
N ASN A 87 16.39 -5.83 19.05
CA ASN A 87 16.26 -6.49 17.76
C ASN A 87 15.32 -7.72 17.83
N GLN A 88 14.14 -7.51 18.41
CA GLN A 88 13.13 -8.55 18.56
C GLN A 88 11.85 -8.13 17.85
N ALA A 89 11.17 -9.11 17.25
CA ALA A 89 9.92 -8.90 16.55
C ALA A 89 8.86 -9.93 16.96
N TRP A 90 7.59 -9.54 16.88
CA TRP A 90 6.46 -10.41 17.18
C TRP A 90 5.30 -10.22 16.22
N GLU A 91 4.52 -11.27 16.05
CA GLU A 91 3.16 -11.19 15.54
C GLU A 91 2.18 -11.37 16.71
N TYR A 92 1.39 -10.33 16.98
CA TYR A 92 0.22 -10.43 17.84
C TYR A 92 -0.96 -10.98 17.05
N VAL A 93 -1.66 -11.97 17.59
CA VAL A 93 -2.85 -12.56 16.96
C VAL A 93 -4.04 -12.48 17.93
N TYR A 94 -5.09 -11.76 17.53
CA TYR A 94 -6.34 -11.75 18.27
C TYR A 94 -7.08 -13.09 18.10
N PRO A 95 -7.54 -13.75 19.18
CA PRO A 95 -8.13 -15.09 19.07
C PRO A 95 -9.43 -15.10 18.25
N ALA A 96 -9.59 -16.11 17.40
CA ALA A 96 -10.85 -16.39 16.71
C ALA A 96 -11.98 -16.75 17.69
N GLY A 97 -13.24 -16.54 17.27
CA GLY A 97 -14.43 -16.86 18.07
C GLY A 97 -14.69 -15.91 19.25
N GLN A 98 -13.88 -14.86 19.40
CA GLN A 98 -14.12 -13.74 20.32
C GLN A 98 -14.92 -12.65 19.62
N LYS A 99 -15.29 -11.60 20.37
CA LYS A 99 -15.91 -10.40 19.79
C LYS A 99 -14.99 -9.81 18.70
N PRO A 100 -15.51 -9.43 17.52
CA PRO A 100 -14.70 -8.82 16.47
C PRO A 100 -13.89 -7.64 17.01
N TRP A 101 -12.62 -7.61 16.64
CA TRP A 101 -11.67 -6.62 17.10
C TRP A 101 -10.61 -6.40 16.04
N VAL A 102 -10.25 -5.13 15.88
CA VAL A 102 -9.12 -4.67 15.10
C VAL A 102 -8.37 -3.62 15.91
N ALA A 103 -7.07 -3.50 15.73
CA ALA A 103 -6.25 -2.61 16.56
C ALA A 103 -6.50 -1.13 16.26
N GLY A 104 -6.54 -0.31 17.32
CA GLY A 104 -6.77 1.14 17.26
C GLY A 104 -5.89 1.90 16.26
N GLY A 105 -4.56 1.67 16.26
CA GLY A 105 -3.64 2.35 15.34
C GLY A 105 -3.84 1.97 13.86
N THR A 106 -4.50 0.85 13.60
CA THR A 106 -4.73 0.30 12.26
C THR A 106 -6.08 0.71 11.66
N LEU A 107 -6.94 1.38 12.44
CA LEU A 107 -8.31 1.67 12.05
C LEU A 107 -8.40 2.49 10.76
N CYS A 108 -9.30 2.07 9.88
CA CYS A 108 -9.84 2.88 8.79
C CYS A 108 -11.36 2.70 8.72
N TYR A 109 -12.13 3.78 8.67
CA TYR A 109 -13.60 3.76 8.78
C TYR A 109 -14.25 4.92 8.05
N THR A 110 -15.56 4.82 7.81
CA THR A 110 -16.34 5.91 7.21
C THR A 110 -16.53 7.07 8.20
N LYS A 111 -16.41 8.31 7.72
CA LYS A 111 -16.66 9.50 8.54
C LYS A 111 -18.12 9.55 9.02
N ALA A 112 -19.06 9.05 8.21
CA ALA A 112 -20.47 8.93 8.57
C ALA A 112 -20.66 8.07 9.83
N TRP A 113 -19.97 6.94 9.93
CA TRP A 113 -20.03 6.09 11.13
C TRP A 113 -19.59 6.85 12.38
N TRP A 114 -18.46 7.56 12.32
CA TRP A 114 -17.97 8.36 13.44
C TRP A 114 -18.91 9.51 13.82
N GLN A 115 -19.61 10.14 12.87
CA GLN A 115 -20.56 11.22 13.17
C GLN A 115 -21.71 10.74 14.07
N GLU A 116 -22.15 9.51 13.89
CA GLU A 116 -23.19 8.89 14.71
C GLU A 116 -22.62 8.29 16.01
N HIS A 117 -21.34 7.90 16.02
CA HIS A 117 -20.71 7.16 17.09
C HIS A 117 -19.33 7.73 17.45
N PRO A 118 -19.22 8.95 18.01
CA PRO A 118 -17.93 9.53 18.37
C PRO A 118 -17.21 8.73 19.46
N PHE A 119 -15.87 8.83 19.52
CA PHE A 119 -15.08 8.17 20.55
C PHE A 119 -15.44 8.69 21.95
N PRO A 120 -15.47 7.83 22.99
CA PRO A 120 -15.57 8.31 24.37
C PRO A 120 -14.31 9.09 24.77
N ASP A 121 -14.45 10.02 25.71
CA ASP A 121 -13.35 10.87 26.22
C ASP A 121 -12.44 10.06 27.18
N LEU A 122 -11.68 9.11 26.63
CA LEU A 122 -10.81 8.17 27.34
C LEU A 122 -9.40 8.14 26.73
N ASN A 123 -8.40 7.79 27.55
CA ASN A 123 -7.00 7.61 27.12
C ASN A 123 -6.64 6.17 26.76
N VAL A 124 -7.44 5.19 27.23
CA VAL A 124 -7.21 3.77 27.00
C VAL A 124 -8.56 3.10 26.76
N GLY A 125 -8.68 2.36 25.66
CA GLY A 125 -9.85 1.56 25.32
C GLY A 125 -10.97 2.33 24.62
N GLU A 126 -10.76 3.60 24.29
CA GLU A 126 -11.66 4.40 23.45
C GLU A 126 -11.91 3.76 22.09
N ASP A 127 -10.88 3.12 21.51
CA ASP A 127 -10.97 2.35 20.27
C ASP A 127 -11.85 1.10 20.44
N ASN A 128 -11.68 0.35 21.53
CA ASN A 128 -12.50 -0.81 21.83
C ASN A 128 -13.97 -0.42 21.93
N HIS A 129 -14.29 0.66 22.63
CA HIS A 129 -15.67 1.16 22.71
C HIS A 129 -16.25 1.53 21.34
N PHE A 130 -15.46 2.21 20.51
CA PHE A 130 -15.85 2.62 19.16
C PHE A 130 -16.05 1.43 18.21
N ILE A 131 -15.20 0.41 18.29
CA ILE A 131 -15.30 -0.81 17.47
C ILE A 131 -16.49 -1.65 17.94
N TRP A 132 -16.70 -1.75 19.25
CA TRP A 132 -17.66 -2.68 19.83
C TRP A 132 -19.10 -2.17 19.88
N SER A 133 -19.35 -0.94 19.48
CA SER A 133 -20.68 -0.41 19.17
C SER A 133 -21.18 -0.84 17.78
N LEU A 134 -20.29 -1.29 16.89
CA LEU A 134 -20.66 -1.79 15.56
C LEU A 134 -21.25 -3.21 15.63
N PRO A 135 -22.22 -3.51 14.76
CA PRO A 135 -22.53 -4.87 14.35
C PRO A 135 -21.29 -5.60 13.81
N ALA A 136 -21.17 -6.90 14.09
CA ALA A 136 -20.00 -7.69 13.73
C ALA A 136 -19.70 -7.72 12.22
N ASP A 137 -20.74 -7.70 11.40
CA ASP A 137 -20.70 -7.71 9.93
C ASP A 137 -20.28 -6.36 9.33
N GLN A 138 -20.21 -5.30 10.14
CA GLN A 138 -19.71 -3.99 9.73
C GLN A 138 -18.22 -3.78 10.04
N ILE A 139 -17.54 -4.82 10.55
CA ILE A 139 -16.14 -4.80 10.96
C ILE A 139 -15.34 -5.79 10.10
N ILE A 140 -14.43 -5.29 9.28
CA ILE A 140 -13.56 -6.12 8.45
C ILE A 140 -12.18 -6.24 9.09
N ALA A 141 -11.81 -7.46 9.49
CA ALA A 141 -10.44 -7.80 9.85
C ALA A 141 -9.67 -8.18 8.57
N LEU A 142 -8.72 -7.32 8.18
CA LEU A 142 -7.93 -7.50 6.98
C LEU A 142 -6.93 -8.65 7.14
N GLN A 143 -6.72 -9.39 6.04
CA GLN A 143 -5.90 -10.60 6.05
C GLN A 143 -4.41 -10.30 5.90
N ASP A 144 -4.07 -9.37 5.01
CA ASP A 144 -2.70 -8.91 4.85
C ASP A 144 -2.37 -7.87 5.92
N ASN A 145 -1.50 -8.25 6.85
CA ASN A 145 -1.04 -7.40 7.94
C ASN A 145 0.33 -6.76 7.67
N THR A 146 0.89 -6.93 6.47
CA THR A 146 2.24 -6.46 6.13
C THR A 146 2.32 -4.96 5.81
N PHE A 147 1.19 -4.24 5.84
CA PHE A 147 1.18 -2.80 5.71
C PHE A 147 1.42 -2.03 7.00
N TYR A 148 1.54 -2.69 8.15
CA TYR A 148 1.60 -2.01 9.45
C TYR A 148 2.57 -2.72 10.39
N VAL A 149 3.49 -1.95 10.97
CA VAL A 149 4.40 -2.40 12.02
C VAL A 149 4.32 -1.43 13.18
N ALA A 150 3.93 -1.94 14.33
CA ALA A 150 3.89 -1.17 15.57
C ALA A 150 5.27 -1.16 16.26
N LEU A 151 5.74 -0.01 16.75
CA LEU A 151 6.99 0.06 17.51
C LEU A 151 6.75 -0.16 19.00
N ILE A 152 7.59 -1.01 19.61
CA ILE A 152 7.67 -1.21 21.04
C ILE A 152 8.77 -0.32 21.60
N HIS A 153 8.40 0.63 22.45
CA HIS A 153 9.34 1.53 23.13
C HIS A 153 8.79 1.95 24.51
N PRO A 154 9.62 2.50 25.42
CA PRO A 154 9.21 2.84 26.79
C PRO A 154 8.05 3.83 26.90
N GLY A 155 7.75 4.59 25.83
CA GLY A 155 6.71 5.61 25.79
C GLY A 155 5.32 5.12 25.35
N ASN A 156 5.16 3.86 24.95
CA ASN A 156 3.86 3.36 24.48
C ASN A 156 2.77 3.53 25.56
N THR A 157 1.59 4.02 25.15
CA THR A 157 0.43 4.23 26.05
C THR A 157 -0.10 2.93 26.67
N SER A 158 0.03 1.81 25.96
CA SER A 158 -0.43 0.49 26.41
C SER A 158 0.73 -0.50 26.58
N PRO A 159 0.85 -1.20 27.74
CA PRO A 159 1.90 -2.18 27.97
C PRO A 159 1.85 -3.35 26.98
N LYS A 160 3.00 -3.67 26.37
CA LYS A 160 3.14 -4.80 25.44
C LYS A 160 3.57 -6.06 26.19
N ARG A 161 2.62 -6.99 26.40
CA ARG A 161 2.83 -8.24 27.15
C ARG A 161 3.27 -9.39 26.22
N THR A 162 4.48 -9.28 25.70
CA THR A 162 5.07 -10.19 24.69
C THR A 162 5.21 -11.66 25.13
N GLN A 163 5.06 -11.95 26.43
CA GLN A 163 5.07 -13.32 26.98
C GLN A 163 3.69 -14.01 26.99
N SER A 164 2.61 -13.30 26.63
CA SER A 164 1.27 -13.89 26.64
C SER A 164 1.01 -14.75 25.40
N ARG A 165 0.04 -15.68 25.48
CA ARG A 165 -0.30 -16.63 24.39
C ARG A 165 -0.72 -16.00 23.06
N ARG A 166 -0.96 -14.68 23.03
CA ARG A 166 -1.34 -13.96 21.80
C ARG A 166 -0.13 -13.49 20.99
N TRP A 167 1.07 -13.54 21.56
CA TRP A 167 2.29 -13.03 20.96
C TRP A 167 3.14 -14.19 20.48
N HIS A 168 3.48 -14.16 19.20
CA HIS A 168 4.30 -15.17 18.55
C HIS A 168 5.59 -14.52 18.10
N ALA A 169 6.73 -15.18 18.32
CA ALA A 169 8.00 -14.66 17.83
C ALA A 169 7.96 -14.53 16.30
N TYR A 170 8.47 -13.41 15.79
CA TYR A 170 8.55 -13.13 14.36
C TYR A 170 10.00 -12.83 13.98
N SER A 171 10.36 -13.02 12.71
CA SER A 171 11.73 -12.77 12.25
C SER A 171 11.97 -11.26 12.10
N PRO A 172 12.93 -10.65 12.83
CA PRO A 172 13.28 -9.24 12.64
C PRO A 172 13.75 -8.97 11.22
N ALA A 173 14.58 -9.85 10.65
CA ALA A 173 15.05 -9.72 9.27
C ALA A 173 13.89 -9.70 8.25
N ARG A 174 12.86 -10.55 8.44
CA ARG A 174 11.68 -10.54 7.58
C ARG A 174 10.89 -9.24 7.77
N LEU A 175 10.69 -8.80 9.01
CA LEU A 175 9.98 -7.56 9.33
C LEU A 175 10.68 -6.35 8.73
N HIS A 176 11.98 -6.20 8.91
CA HIS A 176 12.76 -5.08 8.35
C HIS A 176 12.79 -5.13 6.82
N SER A 177 12.76 -6.32 6.21
CA SER A 177 12.59 -6.44 4.75
C SER A 177 11.24 -5.92 4.25
N LEU A 178 10.17 -5.99 5.06
CA LEU A 178 8.87 -5.40 4.71
C LEU A 178 8.93 -3.87 4.73
N MET A 179 9.63 -3.32 5.73
CA MET A 179 9.80 -1.88 5.88
C MET A 179 10.74 -1.28 4.82
N GLY A 180 11.50 -2.10 4.11
CA GLY A 180 12.36 -1.67 3.01
C GLY A 180 13.44 -0.67 3.45
N LYS A 181 13.78 0.28 2.56
CA LYS A 181 14.74 1.37 2.84
C LYS A 181 14.18 2.46 3.78
N ASP A 182 12.90 2.39 4.17
CA ASP A 182 12.27 3.42 5.02
C ASP A 182 12.85 3.44 6.44
N THR A 183 13.57 2.39 6.85
CA THR A 183 14.21 2.27 8.18
C THR A 183 15.63 2.85 8.23
N SER A 184 16.24 3.18 7.09
CA SER A 184 17.54 3.84 7.09
C SER A 184 17.36 5.35 7.21
N SER A 185 17.62 5.90 8.39
CA SER A 185 17.87 7.33 8.61
C SER A 185 19.21 7.75 7.97
N SER A 186 19.30 7.64 6.66
CA SER A 186 20.42 8.13 5.88
C SER A 186 19.91 8.63 4.53
N THR A 187 19.87 9.95 4.39
CA THR A 187 19.78 10.66 3.11
C THR A 187 21.02 10.36 2.26
N SER A 188 21.04 9.21 1.61
CA SER A 188 21.84 8.89 0.42
C SER A 188 21.36 7.55 -0.11
N ASP A 189 21.37 7.38 -1.43
CA ASP A 189 21.13 6.12 -2.17
C ASP A 189 19.77 5.99 -2.88
N LEU A 190 19.40 7.07 -3.57
CA LEU A 190 18.78 6.97 -4.89
C LEU A 190 19.88 6.68 -5.93
N GLN A 191 20.45 5.48 -5.92
CA GLN A 191 21.14 4.90 -7.07
C GLN A 191 21.36 3.40 -6.82
N GLY A 192 20.90 2.58 -7.77
CA GLY A 192 21.28 1.18 -7.88
C GLY A 192 20.27 0.17 -7.34
N ALA A 193 19.42 -0.34 -8.23
CA ALA A 193 19.00 -1.75 -8.23
C ALA A 193 18.29 -2.10 -9.56
N ALA A 194 19.02 -1.96 -10.67
CA ALA A 194 18.74 -2.78 -11.85
C ALA A 194 19.49 -4.11 -11.64
N GLY A 195 18.80 -5.08 -11.02
CA GLY A 195 19.32 -6.41 -10.74
C GLY A 195 18.46 -7.46 -11.42
N SER A 196 19.00 -8.05 -12.48
CA SER A 196 18.44 -9.13 -13.27
C SER A 196 17.99 -10.35 -12.44
N GLN A 197 16.77 -10.83 -12.68
CA GLN A 197 16.45 -12.25 -12.52
C GLN A 197 15.75 -12.81 -13.78
N ALA A 198 16.30 -13.91 -14.29
CA ALA A 198 15.84 -14.71 -15.42
C ALA A 198 14.55 -15.51 -15.05
N PRO A 199 13.85 -16.13 -16.02
CA PRO A 199 12.53 -16.72 -15.76
C PRO A 199 12.65 -17.93 -14.85
N ALA A 200 11.84 -17.97 -13.79
CA ALA A 200 11.17 -19.21 -13.47
C ALA A 200 10.05 -19.44 -14.50
N SER A 201 9.76 -20.72 -14.75
CA SER A 201 8.56 -21.25 -15.41
C SER A 201 7.31 -20.45 -15.06
N ALA A 202 6.30 -20.46 -15.96
CA ALA A 202 4.98 -19.84 -15.76
C ALA A 202 4.65 -19.74 -14.26
N ALA A 203 4.65 -18.53 -13.70
CA ALA A 203 4.47 -18.33 -12.27
C ALA A 203 3.18 -19.06 -11.88
N ASP A 204 3.30 -20.21 -11.20
CA ASP A 204 2.23 -21.17 -11.06
C ASP A 204 1.01 -20.47 -10.45
N GLY A 205 -0.10 -20.42 -11.20
CA GLY A 205 -1.36 -19.79 -10.78
C GLY A 205 -1.58 -18.33 -11.17
N PHE A 206 -0.63 -17.64 -11.82
CA PHE A 206 -0.81 -16.24 -12.26
C PHE A 206 -1.12 -16.17 -13.76
N PRO A 207 -2.30 -15.66 -14.19
CA PRO A 207 -2.56 -15.37 -15.60
C PRO A 207 -1.51 -14.44 -16.21
N LEU A 208 -1.09 -14.69 -17.46
CA LEU A 208 -0.16 -13.77 -18.13
C LEU A 208 -0.88 -12.48 -18.52
N VAL A 209 -0.35 -11.33 -18.10
CA VAL A 209 -0.82 -9.99 -18.47
C VAL A 209 0.08 -9.41 -19.56
N SER A 210 -0.51 -9.04 -20.69
CA SER A 210 0.18 -8.31 -21.75
C SER A 210 -0.11 -6.82 -21.65
N CYS A 211 0.92 -6.07 -21.29
CA CYS A 211 0.88 -4.60 -21.27
C CYS A 211 1.13 -4.07 -22.68
N ILE A 212 0.20 -3.29 -23.23
CA ILE A 212 0.31 -2.69 -24.57
C ILE A 212 0.61 -1.21 -24.43
N MET A 213 1.73 -0.78 -24.99
CA MET A 213 2.19 0.60 -24.99
C MET A 213 2.35 1.08 -26.41
N ALA A 214 1.58 2.09 -26.80
CA ALA A 214 1.72 2.73 -28.10
C ALA A 214 2.55 4.01 -27.92
N THR A 215 3.56 4.20 -28.76
CA THR A 215 4.43 5.37 -28.71
C THR A 215 4.55 6.04 -30.07
N TYR A 216 4.77 7.36 -30.11
CA TYR A 216 5.09 8.13 -31.32
C TYR A 216 5.91 9.36 -30.92
N ASN A 217 7.17 9.45 -31.35
CA ASN A 217 8.06 10.58 -31.03
C ASN A 217 8.25 10.87 -29.52
N HIS A 218 8.01 9.88 -28.67
CA HIS A 218 8.10 9.99 -27.20
C HIS A 218 9.30 9.23 -26.61
N ALA A 219 10.40 9.19 -27.37
CA ALA A 219 11.63 8.46 -26.99
C ALA A 219 12.16 8.81 -25.58
N HIS A 220 11.93 10.04 -25.12
CA HIS A 220 12.37 10.52 -23.81
C HIS A 220 11.56 9.95 -22.63
N PHE A 221 10.31 9.54 -22.84
CA PHE A 221 9.51 8.94 -21.78
C PHE A 221 9.70 7.42 -21.66
N LEU A 222 10.07 6.75 -22.76
CA LEU A 222 10.20 5.29 -22.80
C LEU A 222 11.11 4.68 -21.71
N PRO A 223 12.29 5.24 -21.36
CA PRO A 223 13.09 4.71 -20.26
C PRO A 223 12.32 4.69 -18.93
N GLN A 224 11.61 5.77 -18.62
CA GLN A 224 10.81 5.90 -17.40
C GLN A 224 9.62 4.94 -17.41
N ALA A 225 8.90 4.86 -18.53
CA ALA A 225 7.74 4.00 -18.69
C ALA A 225 8.12 2.50 -18.58
N ILE A 226 9.26 2.11 -19.15
CA ILE A 226 9.81 0.75 -19.01
C ILE A 226 10.16 0.47 -17.54
N GLN A 227 10.76 1.41 -16.82
CA GLN A 227 11.01 1.24 -15.38
C GLN A 227 9.71 1.05 -14.59
N TYR A 228 8.64 1.76 -14.95
CA TYR A 228 7.34 1.59 -14.33
C TYR A 228 6.71 0.22 -14.60
N PHE A 229 6.91 -0.35 -15.79
CA PHE A 229 6.55 -1.73 -16.09
C PHE A 229 7.40 -2.73 -15.28
N LEU A 230 8.73 -2.57 -15.28
CA LEU A 230 9.65 -3.51 -14.64
C LEU A 230 9.43 -3.62 -13.13
N ARG A 231 9.12 -2.50 -12.47
CA ARG A 231 8.86 -2.44 -11.02
C ARG A 231 7.49 -2.93 -10.58
N GLN A 232 6.60 -3.31 -11.50
CA GLN A 232 5.29 -3.84 -11.12
C GLN A 232 5.48 -5.09 -10.26
N ASP A 233 4.68 -5.26 -9.22
CA ASP A 233 4.72 -6.42 -8.33
C ASP A 233 4.07 -7.68 -8.94
N TYR A 234 3.27 -7.55 -10.00
CA TYR A 234 2.65 -8.68 -10.69
C TYR A 234 3.71 -9.56 -11.41
N PRO A 235 3.87 -10.84 -11.06
CA PRO A 235 5.02 -11.63 -11.51
C PRO A 235 4.92 -12.11 -12.97
N ASN A 236 3.72 -12.42 -13.47
CA ASN A 236 3.53 -12.96 -14.82
C ASN A 236 3.05 -11.89 -15.81
N LYS A 237 3.99 -11.07 -16.29
CA LYS A 237 3.70 -9.93 -17.18
C LYS A 237 4.68 -9.82 -18.35
N GLU A 238 4.21 -9.29 -19.46
CA GLU A 238 5.00 -8.85 -20.62
C GLU A 238 4.62 -7.44 -21.06
N LEU A 239 5.50 -6.76 -21.79
CA LEU A 239 5.29 -5.43 -22.35
C LEU A 239 5.50 -5.48 -23.86
N ILE A 240 4.57 -4.88 -24.60
CA ILE A 240 4.60 -4.76 -26.05
C ILE A 240 4.55 -3.28 -26.39
N ILE A 241 5.67 -2.76 -26.89
CA ILE A 241 5.83 -1.37 -27.31
C ILE A 241 5.59 -1.32 -28.82
N VAL A 242 4.57 -0.60 -29.26
CA VAL A 242 4.23 -0.38 -30.67
C VAL A 242 4.60 1.05 -31.04
N ASP A 243 5.64 1.20 -31.85
CA ASP A 243 6.29 2.46 -32.18
C ASP A 243 6.16 2.74 -33.68
N ASP A 244 5.67 3.92 -34.04
CA ASP A 244 5.61 4.43 -35.43
C ASP A 244 6.33 5.79 -35.59
N GLY A 245 7.18 6.15 -34.62
CA GLY A 245 7.96 7.38 -34.63
C GLY A 245 9.02 7.41 -35.73
N PRO A 246 9.17 8.52 -36.49
CA PRO A 246 10.19 8.64 -37.54
C PRO A 246 11.63 8.65 -37.03
N SER A 247 11.87 8.86 -35.73
CA SER A 247 13.24 8.94 -35.23
C SER A 247 13.94 7.56 -35.25
N PRO A 248 15.15 7.47 -35.81
CA PRO A 248 16.02 6.29 -35.66
C PRO A 248 16.62 6.20 -34.25
N ASP A 249 16.36 7.18 -33.38
CA ASP A 249 16.97 7.29 -32.06
C ASP A 249 16.56 6.12 -31.18
N LEU A 250 17.53 5.22 -31.07
CA LEU A 250 17.63 4.09 -30.17
C LEU A 250 17.34 4.56 -28.74
N VAL A 251 16.07 4.51 -28.32
CA VAL A 251 15.83 4.19 -26.92
C VAL A 251 16.45 2.82 -26.71
N ASP A 252 17.43 2.76 -25.81
CA ASP A 252 18.02 1.50 -25.36
C ASP A 252 16.94 0.73 -24.59
N ILE A 253 16.03 0.10 -25.33
CA ILE A 253 15.02 -0.79 -24.80
C ILE A 253 15.81 -1.96 -24.21
N PRO A 254 15.73 -2.17 -22.87
CA PRO A 254 16.52 -3.21 -22.23
C PRO A 254 16.30 -4.55 -22.92
N GLN A 255 17.37 -5.34 -23.05
CA GLN A 255 17.30 -6.72 -23.49
C GLN A 255 16.66 -7.60 -22.40
N ASP A 256 15.38 -7.39 -22.14
CA ASP A 256 14.53 -8.19 -21.25
C ASP A 256 13.55 -9.00 -22.11
N LYS A 257 13.58 -10.32 -21.95
CA LYS A 257 12.70 -11.25 -22.67
C LYS A 257 11.19 -10.99 -22.50
N ARG A 258 10.81 -10.22 -21.47
CA ARG A 258 9.41 -9.80 -21.22
C ARG A 258 9.02 -8.57 -22.03
N ILE A 259 9.97 -7.86 -22.63
CA ILE A 259 9.72 -6.63 -23.39
C ILE A 259 9.90 -6.95 -24.87
N ARG A 260 8.91 -6.54 -25.68
CA ARG A 260 8.94 -6.69 -27.14
C ARG A 260 8.66 -5.34 -27.78
N HIS A 261 9.47 -4.99 -28.76
CA HIS A 261 9.34 -3.77 -29.53
C HIS A 261 8.87 -4.10 -30.95
N VAL A 262 7.75 -3.50 -31.36
CA VAL A 262 7.16 -3.61 -32.69
C VAL A 262 7.28 -2.25 -33.36
N LYS A 263 8.30 -2.08 -34.20
CA LYS A 263 8.52 -0.87 -34.99
C LYS A 263 7.69 -0.92 -36.27
N LEU A 264 6.97 0.16 -36.56
CA LEU A 264 6.18 0.36 -37.76
C LEU A 264 6.87 1.43 -38.64
N ASP A 265 6.92 1.17 -39.94
CA ASP A 265 7.57 2.09 -40.90
C ASP A 265 6.72 3.32 -41.24
N VAL A 266 5.43 3.28 -40.90
CA VAL A 266 4.46 4.34 -41.23
C VAL A 266 3.67 4.74 -40.00
N TRP A 267 3.40 6.05 -39.91
CA TRP A 267 2.48 6.58 -38.91
C TRP A 267 1.16 5.81 -38.93
N THR A 268 0.72 5.41 -37.75
CA THR A 268 -0.40 4.50 -37.53
C THR A 268 -1.29 5.05 -36.41
N PRO A 269 -2.61 5.19 -36.64
CA PRO A 269 -3.52 5.68 -35.61
C PRO A 269 -3.45 4.86 -34.32
N LEU A 270 -3.62 5.52 -33.16
CA LEU A 270 -3.52 4.90 -31.84
C LEU A 270 -4.31 3.58 -31.71
N GLY A 271 -5.58 3.57 -32.11
CA GLY A 271 -6.42 2.36 -32.04
C GLY A 271 -5.85 1.18 -32.84
N ARG A 272 -5.22 1.46 -33.99
CA ARG A 272 -4.56 0.42 -34.79
C ARG A 272 -3.26 -0.06 -34.14
N LYS A 273 -2.49 0.83 -33.51
CA LYS A 273 -1.32 0.44 -32.70
C LYS A 273 -1.70 -0.46 -31.53
N LEU A 274 -2.79 -0.12 -30.82
CA LEU A 274 -3.31 -0.94 -29.73
C LEU A 274 -3.73 -2.33 -30.23
N ASN A 275 -4.46 -2.41 -31.36
CA ASN A 275 -4.85 -3.70 -31.95
C ASN A 275 -3.63 -4.54 -32.37
N LEU A 276 -2.61 -3.94 -32.99
CA LEU A 276 -1.36 -4.64 -33.34
C LEU A 276 -0.63 -5.16 -32.10
N GLY A 277 -0.63 -4.36 -31.02
CA GLY A 277 -0.08 -4.79 -29.74
C GLY A 277 -0.84 -5.99 -29.15
N ILE A 278 -2.17 -5.98 -29.23
CA ILE A 278 -3.03 -7.09 -28.82
C ILE A 278 -2.79 -8.33 -29.68
N GLU A 279 -2.68 -8.20 -31.00
CA GLU A 279 -2.36 -9.32 -31.90
C GLU A 279 -0.98 -9.92 -31.62
N ALA A 280 -0.01 -9.09 -31.24
CA ALA A 280 1.30 -9.56 -30.82
C ALA A 280 1.30 -10.19 -29.42
N SER A 281 0.25 -10.01 -28.63
CA SER A 281 0.18 -10.43 -27.24
C SER A 281 0.10 -11.94 -27.04
N ARG A 282 0.62 -12.41 -25.90
CA ARG A 282 0.58 -13.82 -25.48
C ARG A 282 -0.26 -14.02 -24.23
N GLY A 283 -0.60 -12.94 -23.55
CA GLY A 283 -1.34 -12.93 -22.29
C GLY A 283 -2.83 -13.15 -22.48
N GLN A 284 -3.45 -13.67 -21.42
CA GLN A 284 -4.90 -13.85 -21.35
C GLN A 284 -5.60 -12.53 -20.99
N ILE A 285 -4.86 -11.60 -20.39
CA ILE A 285 -5.37 -10.30 -19.94
C ILE A 285 -4.56 -9.21 -20.62
N ILE A 286 -5.26 -8.20 -21.15
CA ILE A 286 -4.65 -7.05 -21.81
C ILE A 286 -4.75 -5.85 -20.87
N GLN A 287 -3.61 -5.19 -20.63
CA GLN A 287 -3.54 -3.93 -19.92
C GLN A 287 -2.95 -2.86 -20.83
N LYS A 288 -3.59 -1.70 -20.96
CA LYS A 288 -2.98 -0.56 -21.66
C LYS A 288 -2.04 0.18 -20.71
N LEU A 289 -0.84 0.53 -21.18
CA LEU A 289 0.10 1.44 -20.52
C LEU A 289 0.49 2.54 -21.51
N ASP A 290 0.20 3.80 -21.20
CA ASP A 290 0.71 4.94 -21.96
C ASP A 290 2.20 5.19 -21.66
N ASP A 291 2.91 5.74 -22.64
CA ASP A 291 4.35 5.96 -22.53
C ASP A 291 4.70 7.21 -21.71
N ASP A 292 3.76 8.14 -21.52
CA ASP A 292 3.91 9.42 -20.80
C ASP A 292 3.25 9.44 -19.41
N ASP A 293 2.66 8.33 -18.97
CA ASP A 293 1.94 8.23 -17.70
C ASP A 293 2.77 7.59 -16.56
N TYR A 294 2.39 7.95 -15.32
CA TYR A 294 2.90 7.29 -14.12
C TYR A 294 2.09 6.06 -13.72
N TYR A 295 2.76 4.93 -13.49
CA TYR A 295 2.14 3.71 -12.97
C TYR A 295 2.74 3.30 -11.62
N HIS A 296 1.90 3.27 -10.57
CA HIS A 296 2.30 2.81 -9.23
C HIS A 296 2.80 1.35 -9.26
N PRO A 297 3.77 0.92 -8.42
CA PRO A 297 4.27 -0.47 -8.39
C PRO A 297 3.20 -1.57 -8.24
N HIS A 298 2.04 -1.25 -7.64
CA HIS A 298 0.92 -2.17 -7.44
C HIS A 298 -0.22 -2.00 -8.46
N PHE A 299 0.02 -1.27 -9.56
CA PHE A 299 -1.03 -0.97 -10.53
C PHE A 299 -1.59 -2.25 -11.17
N LEU A 300 -0.71 -3.12 -11.67
CA LEU A 300 -1.11 -4.38 -12.29
C LEU A 300 -1.79 -5.31 -11.28
N THR A 301 -1.21 -5.57 -10.12
CA THR A 301 -1.82 -6.48 -9.14
C THR A 301 -3.24 -6.08 -8.80
N THR A 302 -3.49 -4.79 -8.53
CA THR A 302 -4.86 -4.38 -8.18
C THR A 302 -5.83 -4.37 -9.33
N THR A 303 -5.43 -3.90 -10.52
CA THR A 303 -6.35 -3.90 -11.68
C THR A 303 -6.73 -5.32 -12.06
N ILE A 304 -5.79 -6.25 -11.97
CA ILE A 304 -6.01 -7.67 -12.27
C ILE A 304 -6.81 -8.35 -11.17
N THR A 305 -6.51 -8.12 -9.89
CA THR A 305 -7.31 -8.62 -8.76
C THR A 305 -8.76 -8.12 -8.86
N ALA A 306 -8.96 -6.84 -9.16
CA ALA A 306 -10.31 -6.28 -9.33
C ALA A 306 -11.05 -6.89 -10.53
N LEU A 307 -10.36 -7.16 -11.64
CA LEU A 307 -10.95 -7.75 -12.85
C LEU A 307 -11.31 -9.23 -12.68
N THR A 308 -10.46 -9.98 -11.99
CA THR A 308 -10.51 -11.45 -11.98
C THR A 308 -11.00 -12.03 -10.65
N GLY A 309 -11.10 -11.22 -9.59
CA GLY A 309 -11.31 -11.68 -8.22
C GLY A 309 -10.11 -12.45 -7.67
N TRP A 310 -8.96 -12.42 -8.35
CA TRP A 310 -7.77 -13.18 -7.99
C TRP A 310 -7.06 -12.51 -6.80
N ASP A 311 -6.96 -13.24 -5.69
CA ASP A 311 -6.26 -12.83 -4.48
C ASP A 311 -4.78 -13.26 -4.57
N PRO A 312 -3.82 -12.34 -4.55
CA PRO A 312 -2.40 -12.65 -4.46
C PRO A 312 -2.10 -13.25 -3.09
N GLN A 313 -2.36 -14.53 -2.89
CA GLN A 313 -1.79 -15.23 -1.75
C GLN A 313 -0.25 -15.18 -1.90
N PRO A 314 0.49 -14.53 -0.99
CA PRO A 314 1.94 -14.53 -1.04
C PRO A 314 2.40 -15.98 -0.93
N GLY A 315 3.14 -16.46 -1.94
CA GLY A 315 3.58 -17.85 -2.01
C GLY A 315 4.22 -18.30 -0.70
N VAL A 316 3.55 -19.21 0.00
CA VAL A 316 4.18 -20.13 0.93
C VAL A 316 5.02 -21.05 0.05
N GLY A 317 6.29 -20.70 -0.13
CA GLY A 317 7.24 -21.58 -0.78
C GLY A 317 7.31 -22.89 0.00
N THR A 318 6.85 -23.97 -0.63
CA THR A 318 7.06 -25.36 -0.21
C THR A 318 8.51 -25.77 -0.40
#